data_AF-A0A8T4NW17-F1
#
_entry.id   AF-A0A8T4NW17-F1
#
_cell.length_a   1.000
_cell.length_b   1.000
_cell.length_c   1.000
_cell.angle_alpha   90.00
_cell.angle_beta   90.00
_cell.angle_gamma   90.00
#
_symmetry.space_group_name_H-M   'P 1'
#
loop_
_entity.id
_entity.type
_entity.pdbx_description
1 polymer ?
#
loop_
_entity_poly.entity_id
_entity_poly.type
_entity_poly.pdbx_seq_one_letter_code
_entity_poly.pdbx_strand_id
1 'polypeptide(L)'
;MRIKFPKNQQRKFIQEVLKKMNCPSLRSLRQRGFDIKYSCLKNYYLEYRLMPENLVRDLCLACGINFNELKVEILDEIWGQRKGGRVSKK
;
A
#
# COMPACT_ATOMS: atom_id res chain seq x y z
N MET A 1 -8.10 3.77 7.60
CA MET A 1 -8.51 2.45 7.03
C MET A 1 -7.37 1.79 6.23
N ARG A 2 -7.35 0.46 6.17
CA ARG A 2 -6.37 -0.36 5.43
C ARG A 2 -7.06 -1.14 4.32
N ILE A 3 -6.36 -1.39 3.22
CA ILE A 3 -6.86 -2.17 2.09
C ILE A 3 -6.21 -3.55 2.11
N LYS A 4 -7.04 -4.58 2.15
CA LYS A 4 -6.63 -5.97 1.99
C LYS A 4 -6.92 -6.42 0.57
N PHE A 5 -5.84 -6.64 -0.16
CA PHE A 5 -5.89 -7.26 -1.47
C PHE A 5 -5.99 -8.78 -1.32
N PRO A 6 -6.60 -9.48 -2.29
CA PRO A 6 -6.48 -10.92 -2.40
C PRO A 6 -5.01 -11.33 -2.56
N LYS A 7 -4.70 -12.59 -2.25
CA LYS A 7 -3.32 -13.11 -2.31
C LYS A 7 -2.67 -12.82 -3.67
N ASN A 8 -1.45 -12.29 -3.67
CA ASN A 8 -0.68 -11.88 -4.84
C ASN A 8 -1.26 -10.69 -5.65
N GLN A 9 -2.40 -10.11 -5.27
CA GLN A 9 -2.99 -8.98 -5.99
C GLN A 9 -2.37 -7.64 -5.60
N GLN A 10 -1.88 -7.49 -4.36
CA GLN A 10 -1.24 -6.24 -3.94
C GLN A 10 0.05 -6.00 -4.74
N ARG A 11 0.83 -7.07 -4.95
CA ARG A 11 2.02 -7.03 -5.79
C ARG A 11 1.68 -6.71 -7.24
N LYS A 12 0.63 -7.33 -7.80
CA LYS A 12 0.17 -7.07 -9.17
C LYS A 12 -0.27 -5.63 -9.36
N PHE A 13 -1.04 -5.10 -8.41
CA PHE A 13 -1.45 -3.69 -8.39
C PHE A 13 -0.24 -2.77 -8.44
N ILE A 14 0.78 -2.99 -7.59
CA ILE A 14 1.99 -2.17 -7.59
C ILE A 14 2.76 -2.31 -8.91
N GLN A 15 2.81 -3.50 -9.51
CA GLN A 15 3.43 -3.69 -10.84
C GLN A 15 2.67 -2.95 -11.94
N GLU A 16 1.35 -2.93 -11.89
CA GLU A 16 0.53 -2.18 -12.83
C GLU A 16 0.74 -0.67 -12.68
N VAL A 17 0.77 -0.17 -11.44
CA VAL A 17 1.12 1.22 -11.13
C VAL A 17 2.48 1.58 -11.71
N LEU A 18 3.51 0.74 -11.50
CA LEU A 18 4.84 0.97 -12.05
C LEU A 18 4.83 1.05 -13.58
N LYS A 19 4.10 0.15 -14.25
CA LYS A 19 3.94 0.15 -15.71
C LYS A 19 3.23 1.41 -16.20
N LYS A 20 2.08 1.75 -15.62
CA LYS A 20 1.29 2.94 -16.02
C LYS A 20 2.03 4.25 -15.78
N MET A 21 2.79 4.35 -14.69
CA MET A 21 3.60 5.52 -14.38
C MET A 21 4.96 5.56 -15.11
N ASN A 22 5.23 4.59 -15.99
CA ASN A 22 6.52 4.42 -16.67
C ASN A 22 7.72 4.47 -15.71
N CYS A 23 7.60 3.79 -14.56
CA CYS A 23 8.60 3.76 -13.52
C CYS A 23 9.35 2.42 -13.55
N PRO A 24 10.68 2.41 -13.79
CA PRO A 24 11.45 1.16 -13.89
C PRO A 24 11.59 0.42 -12.55
N SER A 25 11.38 1.09 -11.42
CA SER A 25 11.52 0.49 -10.09
C SER A 25 10.65 1.16 -9.01
N LEU A 26 10.54 0.51 -7.86
CA LEU A 26 9.94 1.11 -6.65
C LEU A 26 10.68 2.39 -6.21
N ARG A 27 11.98 2.52 -6.50
CA ARG A 27 12.74 3.74 -6.18
C ARG A 27 12.31 4.92 -7.05
N SER A 28 12.08 4.69 -8.35
CA SER A 28 11.55 5.73 -9.25
C SER A 28 10.12 6.13 -8.88
N LEU A 29 9.30 5.18 -8.41
CA LEU A 29 7.96 5.51 -7.91
C LEU A 29 8.02 6.47 -6.70
N ARG A 30 8.99 6.29 -5.80
CA ARG A 30 9.20 7.21 -4.68
C ARG A 30 9.52 8.64 -5.15
N GLN A 31 10.23 8.80 -6.27
CA GLN A 31 10.61 10.12 -6.79
C GLN A 31 9.43 10.88 -7.43
N ARG A 32 8.28 10.24 -7.64
CA ARG A 32 7.08 10.85 -8.23
C ARG A 32 6.27 11.73 -7.25
N GLY A 33 6.77 11.94 -6.03
CA GLY A 33 6.14 12.85 -5.04
C GLY A 33 5.23 12.16 -4.02
N PHE A 34 5.18 10.83 -3.99
CA PHE A 34 4.47 10.13 -2.91
C PHE A 34 5.29 10.15 -1.61
N ASP A 35 4.68 10.58 -0.50
CA ASP A 35 5.32 10.57 0.82
C ASP A 35 5.35 9.15 1.43
N ILE A 36 6.14 8.26 0.81
CA ILE A 36 6.28 6.88 1.23
C ILE A 36 7.76 6.50 1.25
N LYS A 37 8.21 6.00 2.39
CA LYS A 37 9.55 5.45 2.51
C LYS A 37 9.71 4.22 1.62
N TYR A 38 10.88 4.08 1.00
CA TYR A 38 11.21 2.91 0.15
C TYR A 38 11.00 1.57 0.88
N SER A 39 11.32 1.51 2.18
CA SER A 39 11.09 0.32 3.01
C SER A 39 9.60 -0.03 3.12
N CYS A 40 8.71 0.97 3.19
CA CYS A 40 7.27 0.74 3.19
C CYS A 40 6.79 0.24 1.83
N LEU A 41 7.24 0.86 0.73
CA LEU A 41 6.95 0.37 -0.63
C LEU A 41 7.40 -1.08 -0.84
N LYS A 42 8.59 -1.44 -0.36
CA LYS A 42 9.08 -2.82 -0.43
C LYS A 42 8.20 -3.77 0.38
N ASN A 43 7.77 -3.39 1.58
CA ASN A 43 6.86 -4.20 2.39
C ASN A 43 5.48 -4.37 1.73
N TYR A 44 4.97 -3.32 1.08
CA TYR A 44 3.72 -3.42 0.32
C TYR A 44 3.89 -4.31 -0.91
N TYR A 45 5.01 -4.21 -1.63
CA TYR A 45 5.30 -5.05 -2.79
C TYR A 45 5.45 -6.53 -2.43
N LEU A 46 6.02 -6.83 -1.26
CA LEU A 46 6.13 -8.19 -0.72
C LEU A 46 4.88 -8.68 0.01
N GLU A 47 3.81 -7.88 0.04
CA GLU A 47 2.55 -8.18 0.74
C GLU A 47 2.71 -8.43 2.25
N TYR A 48 3.81 -7.97 2.85
CA TYR A 48 4.07 -8.07 4.29
C TYR A 48 3.22 -7.08 5.11
N ARG A 49 2.74 -6.02 4.47
CA ARG A 49 1.89 -5.00 5.10
C ARG A 49 0.75 -4.64 4.17
N LEU A 50 -0.39 -4.29 4.76
CA LEU A 50 -1.53 -3.73 4.05
C LEU A 50 -1.29 -2.26 3.74
N MET A 51 -1.66 -1.85 2.53
CA MET A 51 -1.60 -0.44 2.13
C MET A 51 -2.71 0.36 2.84
N PRO A 52 -2.44 1.60 3.26
CA PRO A 52 -3.50 2.49 3.70
C PRO A 52 -4.39 2.86 2.51
N GLU A 53 -5.68 3.02 2.75
CA GLU A 53 -6.66 3.31 1.71
C GLU A 53 -6.33 4.58 0.93
N ASN A 54 -5.97 5.65 1.63
CA ASN A 54 -5.60 6.93 1.01
C ASN A 54 -4.49 6.72 -0.03
N LEU A 55 -3.47 5.94 0.30
CA LEU A 55 -2.39 5.63 -0.62
C LEU A 55 -2.88 4.87 -1.86
N VAL A 56 -3.76 3.88 -1.68
CA VAL A 56 -4.28 3.12 -2.81
C VAL A 56 -5.09 4.03 -3.74
N ARG A 57 -5.91 4.91 -3.17
CA ARG A 57 -6.68 5.91 -3.92
C ARG A 57 -5.77 6.89 -4.66
N ASP A 58 -4.74 7.42 -4.02
CA ASP A 58 -3.76 8.32 -4.66
C ASP A 58 -3.05 7.66 -5.84
N LEU A 59 -2.63 6.40 -5.69
CA LEU A 59 -2.02 5.63 -6.77
C LEU A 59 -3.01 5.34 -7.90
N CYS A 60 -4.26 5.04 -7.56
CA CYS A 60 -5.33 4.84 -8.53
C CYS A 60 -5.59 6.10 -9.36
N LEU A 61 -5.70 7.26 -8.70
CA LEU A 61 -5.85 8.56 -9.34
C LEU A 61 -4.67 8.88 -10.26
N ALA A 62 -3.44 8.67 -9.78
CA ALA A 62 -2.22 8.91 -10.57
C ALA A 62 -2.10 8.00 -11.81
N CYS A 63 -2.68 6.81 -11.76
CA CYS A 63 -2.61 5.82 -12.84
C CYS A 63 -3.89 5.72 -13.68
N GLY A 64 -4.94 6.50 -13.38
CA GLY A 64 -6.26 6.31 -13.99
C GLY A 64 -6.80 4.89 -13.82
N ILE A 65 -6.61 4.29 -12.64
CA ILE A 65 -7.21 3.01 -12.26
C ILE A 65 -8.48 3.31 -11.47
N ASN A 66 -9.58 2.65 -11.77
CA ASN A 66 -10.81 2.81 -11.01
C ASN A 66 -10.73 1.98 -9.72
N PHE A 67 -10.74 2.66 -8.56
CA PHE A 67 -10.66 1.99 -7.26
C PHE A 67 -11.84 1.01 -7.03
N ASN A 68 -13.02 1.31 -7.57
CA ASN A 68 -14.22 0.48 -7.37
C ASN A 68 -14.17 -0.84 -8.15
N GLU A 69 -13.32 -0.93 -9.18
CA GLU A 69 -13.11 -2.17 -9.95
C GLU A 69 -12.12 -3.11 -9.25
N LEU A 70 -11.36 -2.59 -8.27
CA LEU A 70 -10.45 -3.40 -7.47
C LEU A 70 -11.26 -4.29 -6.53
N LYS A 71 -11.10 -5.61 -6.66
CA LYS A 71 -11.64 -6.60 -5.71
C LYS A 71 -10.82 -6.56 -4.42
N VAL A 72 -11.08 -5.58 -3.55
CA VAL A 72 -10.36 -5.37 -2.29
C VAL A 72 -11.32 -5.26 -1.10
N GLU A 73 -10.85 -5.69 0.06
CA GLU A 73 -11.55 -5.55 1.33
C GLU A 73 -11.03 -4.32 2.08
N ILE A 74 -11.92 -3.44 2.52
CA ILE A 74 -11.58 -2.32 3.40
C ILE A 74 -11.60 -2.82 4.84
N LEU A 75 -10.51 -2.59 5.55
CA LEU A 75 -10.30 -3.02 6.92
C LEU A 75 -10.13 -1.81 7.83
N ASP A 76 -10.80 -1.84 8.98
CA ASP A 76 -10.66 -0.79 9.98
C ASP A 76 -9.27 -0.75 10.61
N GLU A 77 -8.91 0.44 11.08
CA GLU A 77 -7.55 0.91 11.32
C GLU A 77 -6.76 0.15 12.40
N ILE A 78 -7.46 -0.67 13.19
CA ILE A 78 -6.90 -1.42 14.34
C ILE A 78 -6.07 -2.63 13.87
N TRP A 79 -6.15 -3.01 12.59
CA TRP A 79 -5.41 -4.17 12.09
C TRP A 79 -3.90 -3.89 11.97
N GLY A 80 -3.13 -4.43 12.91
CA GLY A 80 -1.66 -4.38 12.92
C GLY A 80 -1.03 -3.34 13.84
N GLN A 81 -1.83 -2.49 14.49
CA GLN A 81 -1.36 -1.65 15.59
C GLN A 81 -1.40 -2.50 16.88
N ARG A 82 -0.32 -3.23 17.18
CA ARG A 82 -0.09 -3.65 18.58
C ARG A 82 -0.03 -2.36 19.40
N LYS A 83 -0.89 -2.21 20.42
CA LYS A 83 -0.74 -1.17 21.45
C LYS A 83 0.69 -1.28 22.01
N GLY A 84 1.60 -0.44 21.53
CA GLY A 84 3.01 -0.55 21.83
C GLY A 84 3.36 0.07 23.18
N GLY A 85 3.52 -0.77 24.21
CA GLY A 85 4.30 -0.55 25.46
C GLY A 85 3.64 0.31 26.55
N ARG A 86 3.70 0.03 27.86
CA ARG A 86 4.40 -0.96 28.70
C ARG A 86 3.40 -1.45 29.76
N VAL A 87 3.25 -2.76 29.97
CA VAL A 87 2.74 -3.24 31.26
C VAL A 87 3.89 -3.05 32.25
N SER A 88 3.88 -1.94 32.97
CA SER A 88 4.73 -1.73 34.13
C SER A 88 4.46 -2.87 35.12
N LYS A 89 5.42 -3.77 35.33
CA LYS A 89 5.36 -4.69 36.47
C LYS A 89 5.48 -3.84 37.73
N LYS A 90 4.44 -3.85 38.57
CA LYS A 90 4.46 -3.34 39.94
C LYS A 90 4.22 -4.51 40.87
#